data_AF-A0A6N9NXD2-F1
#
_entry.id   AF-A0A6N9NXD2-F1
#
_cell.length_a   1.000
_cell.length_b   1.000
_cell.length_c   1.000
_cell.angle_alpha   90.00
_cell.angle_beta   90.00
_cell.angle_gamma   90.00
#
_symmetry.space_group_name_H-M   'P 1'
#
loop_
_entity.id
_entity.type
_entity.pdbx_description
1 polymer ?
#
loop_
_entity_poly.entity_id
_entity_poly.type
_entity_poly.pdbx_seq_one_letter_code
_entity_poly.pdbx_strand_id
1 'polypeptide(L)' 'MIMIAKPIISPDFTIEDIHKIREYHYELTKDMTTQERIHFYNEGGRAFLREMEERKLKKV' A
#
# COMPACT_ATOMS: atom_id res chain seq x y z
N MET A 1 -14.12 -13.03 -7.63
CA MET A 1 -13.47 -11.87 -6.99
C MET A 1 -13.24 -12.24 -5.53
N ILE A 2 -12.00 -12.56 -5.12
CA ILE A 2 -11.70 -12.80 -3.71
C ILE A 2 -11.83 -11.44 -3.01
N MET A 3 -12.83 -11.27 -2.14
CA MET A 3 -12.96 -10.04 -1.36
C MET A 3 -11.97 -10.07 -0.21
N ILE A 4 -10.75 -9.60 -0.45
CA ILE A 4 -9.74 -9.45 0.60
C ILE A 4 -10.08 -8.17 1.36
N ALA A 5 -10.46 -8.32 2.64
CA ALA A 5 -10.75 -7.18 3.49
C ALA A 5 -9.47 -6.39 3.78
N LYS A 6 -9.53 -5.06 3.67
CA LYS A 6 -8.41 -4.19 4.08
C LYS A 6 -8.12 -4.40 5.57
N PRO A 7 -6.84 -4.50 5.96
CA PRO A 7 -6.47 -4.75 7.35
C PRO A 7 -6.86 -3.54 8.23
N ILE A 8 -7.39 -3.83 9.41
CA ILE A 8 -7.59 -2.83 10.46
C ILE A 8 -6.25 -2.63 11.16
N ILE A 9 -5.72 -1.41 11.07
CA ILE A 9 -4.42 -1.04 11.62
C ILE A 9 -4.60 -0.33 12.96
N SER A 10 -3.85 -0.77 13.97
CA SER A 10 -3.83 -0.12 15.27
C SER A 10 -3.35 1.33 15.19
N PRO A 11 -3.94 2.28 15.95
CA PRO A 11 -3.40 3.63 16.09
C PRO A 11 -1.95 3.68 16.61
N ASP A 12 -1.55 2.71 17.43
CA ASP A 12 -0.21 2.62 18.02
C ASP A 12 0.81 1.91 17.11
N PHE A 13 0.38 1.45 15.93
CA PHE A 13 1.15 0.70 14.93
C PHE A 13 2.13 -0.33 15.49
N THR A 14 1.73 -1.59 15.46
CA THR A 14 2.45 -2.71 16.07
C THR A 14 3.12 -3.61 15.03
N ILE A 15 3.95 -4.55 15.50
CA ILE A 15 4.52 -5.60 14.64
C ILE A 15 3.42 -6.43 13.97
N GLU A 16 2.31 -6.67 14.67
CA GLU A 16 1.17 -7.40 14.13
C GLU A 16 0.52 -6.66 12.95
N ASP A 17 0.51 -5.33 12.98
CA ASP A 17 0.01 -4.53 11.85
C ASP A 17 0.88 -4.69 10.61
N ILE A 18 2.21 -4.84 10.76
CA ILE A 18 3.12 -5.16 9.65
C ILE A 18 2.75 -6.53 9.05
N HIS A 19 2.48 -7.53 9.88
CA HIS A 19 2.08 -8.86 9.42
C HIS A 19 0.77 -8.82 8.63
N LYS A 20 -0.26 -8.15 9.17
CA LYS A 20 -1.56 -7.98 8.50
C LYS A 20 -1.44 -7.25 7.16
N ILE A 21 -0.63 -6.20 7.08
CA ILE A 21 -0.39 -5.47 5.82
C ILE A 21 0.30 -6.38 4.81
N ARG A 22 1.32 -7.14 5.22
CA ARG A 22 2.05 -8.05 4.34
C ARG A 22 1.16 -9.17 3.80
N GLU A 23 0.34 -9.77 4.66
CA GLU A 23 -0.63 -10.80 4.27
C GLU A 23 -1.64 -10.24 3.27
N TYR A 24 -2.24 -9.09 3.56
CA TYR A 24 -3.16 -8.41 2.65
C TYR A 24 -2.52 -8.15 1.28
N HIS A 25 -1.28 -7.62 1.26
CA HIS A 25 -0.57 -7.35 0.02
C HIS A 25 -0.19 -8.61 -0.75
N TYR A 26 0.17 -9.69 -0.05
CA TYR A 26 0.41 -10.99 -0.68
C TYR A 26 -0.85 -11.48 -1.37
N GLU A 27 -1.97 -11.56 -0.64
CA GLU A 27 -3.24 -12.02 -1.18
C GLU A 27 -3.72 -11.15 -2.37
N LEU A 28 -3.50 -9.84 -2.30
CA LEU A 28 -3.87 -8.90 -3.36
C LEU A 28 -3.05 -9.10 -4.64
N THR A 29 -1.78 -9.52 -4.51
CA THR A 29 -0.83 -9.55 -5.64
C THR A 29 -0.39 -10.94 -6.06
N LYS A 30 -0.81 -12.01 -5.36
CA LYS A 30 -0.33 -13.39 -5.56
C LYS A 30 -0.61 -13.94 -6.96
N ASP A 31 -1.71 -13.53 -7.57
CA ASP A 31 -2.14 -13.99 -8.89
C ASP A 31 -1.74 -13.02 -10.02
N MET A 32 -1.08 -11.90 -9.68
CA MET A 32 -0.62 -10.93 -10.68
C MET A 32 0.61 -11.44 -11.42
N THR A 33 0.68 -11.15 -12.72
CA THR A 33 1.92 -11.27 -13.46
C THR A 33 2.98 -10.30 -12.91
N THR A 34 4.24 -10.57 -13.20
CA THR A 34 5.34 -9.67 -12.82
C THR A 34 5.12 -8.24 -13.31
N GLN A 35 4.60 -8.06 -14.53
CA GLN A 35 4.35 -6.74 -15.11
C GLN A 35 3.22 -5.99 -14.40
N GLU A 36 2.11 -6.67 -14.13
CA GLU A 36 0.99 -6.09 -13.36
C GLU A 36 1.44 -5.70 -11.95
N ARG A 37 2.24 -6.54 -11.30
CA ARG A 37 2.79 -6.25 -9.97
C ARG A 37 3.73 -5.04 -9.97
N ILE A 38 4.62 -4.92 -10.97
CA ILE A 38 5.48 -3.74 -11.15
C ILE A 38 4.63 -2.49 -11.35
N HIS A 39 3.61 -2.57 -12.20
CA HIS A 39 2.71 -1.46 -12.46
C HIS A 39 1.98 -1.02 -11.17
N PHE A 40 1.42 -1.98 -10.43
CA PHE A 40 0.72 -1.75 -9.16
C PHE A 40 1.59 -0.98 -8.15
N TYR A 41 2.84 -1.41 -7.92
CA TYR A 41 3.73 -0.73 -6.98
C TYR A 41 4.13 0.67 -7.47
N ASN A 42 4.39 0.82 -8.77
CA ASN A 42 4.77 2.11 -9.35
C ASN A 42 3.65 3.15 -9.28
N GLU A 43 2.39 2.74 -9.47
CA GLU A 43 1.25 3.64 -9.31
C GLU A 43 1.11 4.14 -7.87
N GLY A 44 1.19 3.24 -6.89
CA GLY A 44 1.18 3.60 -5.47
C GLY A 44 2.32 4.54 -5.10
N GLY A 45 3.54 4.23 -5.56
CA GLY A 45 4.72 5.08 -5.33
C GLY A 45 4.56 6.48 -5.91
N ARG A 46 4.06 6.60 -7.15
CA ARG A 46 3.80 7.92 -7.78
C ARG A 46 2.74 8.72 -7.02
N ALA A 47 1.68 8.07 -6.53
CA ALA A 47 0.65 8.74 -5.75
C ALA A 47 1.21 9.29 -4.43
N PHE A 48 2.00 8.49 -3.71
CA PHE A 48 2.65 8.92 -2.48
C PHE A 48 3.62 10.09 -2.70
N LEU A 49 4.44 10.02 -3.76
CA LEU A 49 5.37 11.11 -4.09
C LEU A 49 4.63 12.43 -4.36
N ARG A 50 3.52 12.40 -5.11
CA ARG A 50 2.69 13.60 -5.34
C ARG A 50 2.18 14.19 -4.03
N GLU A 51 1.64 13.36 -3.14
CA GLU A 51 1.15 13.82 -1.83
C GLU A 51 2.26 14.45 -0.99
N MET A 52 3.46 13.86 -1.00
CA MET A 52 4.62 14.39 -0.28
C MET A 52 5.08 15.75 -0.83
N GLU A 53 5.09 15.94 -2.15
CA GLU A 53 5.42 17.22 -2.77
C GLU A 53 4.37 18.29 -2.45
N GLU A 54 3.07 17.96 -2.50
CA GLU A 54 2.01 18.89 -2.10
C GLU A 54 2.13 19.31 -0.62
N ARG A 55 2.47 18.37 0.27
CA ARG A 55 2.70 18.66 1.69
C ARG A 55 3.91 19.58 1.90
N LYS A 56 4.95 19.48 1.07
CA LYS A 56 6.11 20.40 1.13
C LYS A 56 5.70 21.81 0.70
N LEU A 57 4.91 21.94 -0.37
CA LEU A 57 4.46 23.25 -0.89
C LEU A 57 3.52 23.97 0.08
N LYS A 58 2.67 23.23 0.82
CA LYS A 58 1.75 23.79 1.83
C LYS A 58 2.44 24.21 3.14
N LYS A 59 3.72 23.90 3.33
CA LYS A 59 4.50 24.31 4.50
C LYS A 59 5.19 25.67 4.31
N VAL A 60 5.00 26.32 3.17
CA VAL A 60 5.50 27.68 2.85
C VAL A 60 4.42 28.70 3.16
#